data_AF-A0A8D1GA36-F1
#
_entry.id   AF-A0A8D1GA36-F1
#
_cell.length_a   1.000
_cell.length_b   1.000
_cell.length_c   1.000
_cell.angle_alpha   90.00
_cell.angle_beta   90.00
_cell.angle_gamma   90.00
#
_symmetry.space_group_name_H-M   'P 1'
#
loop_
_entity.id
_entity.type
_entity.pdbx_description
1 polymer ?
#
loop_
_entity_poly.entity_id
_entity_poly.type
_entity_poly.pdbx_seq_one_letter_code
_entity_poly.pdbx_strand_id
1 'polypeptide(L)'
;MSDSEEESQDRQLKIVVLGDGTSGKTSLATCFAQETFGKQYKQTIGLDFFLRRITLPGNLNVTLQVWDIGGQTIGGKMLDKYIYGAQV
;
A
#
# COMPACT_ATOMS: atom_id res chain seq x y z
N MET A 1 40.52 11.01 2.40
CA MET A 1 39.79 9.74 2.35
C MET A 1 38.40 10.09 1.84
N SER A 2 38.08 9.67 0.61
CA SER A 2 36.79 9.93 -0.01
C SER A 2 35.78 8.94 0.58
N ASP A 3 35.03 9.37 1.60
CA ASP A 3 33.79 8.69 1.93
C ASP A 3 32.89 8.86 0.69
N SER A 4 32.76 7.78 -0.05
CA SER A 4 31.81 7.70 -1.14
C SER A 4 30.44 7.70 -0.46
N GLU A 5 29.72 8.81 -0.54
CA GLU A 5 28.33 8.87 -0.14
C GLU A 5 27.60 7.80 -0.96
N GLU A 6 27.27 6.66 -0.34
CA GLU A 6 26.39 5.67 -0.95
C GLU A 6 25.06 6.40 -1.21
N GLU A 7 24.80 6.79 -2.46
CA GLU A 7 23.51 7.35 -2.87
C GLU A 7 22.43 6.34 -2.50
N SER A 8 21.69 6.64 -1.42
CA SER A 8 20.56 5.82 -1.01
C SER A 8 19.48 5.93 -2.09
N GLN A 9 19.32 4.89 -2.91
CA GLN A 9 18.25 4.83 -3.90
C GLN A 9 16.91 4.73 -3.18
N ASP A 10 16.16 5.83 -3.12
CA ASP A 10 14.77 5.82 -2.66
C ASP A 10 13.86 5.26 -3.76
N ARG A 11 13.15 4.16 -3.47
CA ARG A 11 12.15 3.57 -4.39
C ARG A 11 10.75 3.68 -3.83
N GLN A 12 9.77 3.81 -4.73
CA GLN A 12 8.36 3.70 -4.39
C GLN A 12 7.73 2.53 -5.12
N LEU A 13 6.98 1.70 -4.38
CA LEU A 13 6.17 0.63 -4.95
C LEU A 13 4.72 0.83 -4.58
N LYS A 14 3.83 0.70 -5.56
CA LYS A 14 2.39 0.78 -5.39
C LYS A 14 1.79 -0.62 -5.33
N ILE A 15 1.10 -0.91 -4.25
CA ILE A 15 0.39 -2.16 -4.00
C ILE A 15 -1.10 -1.83 -3.96
N VAL A 16 -1.89 -2.45 -4.83
CA VAL A 16 -3.35 -2.25 -4.86
C VAL A 16 -4.02 -3.51 -4.35
N VAL A 17 -4.89 -3.36 -3.35
CA VAL A 17 -5.62 -4.48 -2.74
C VAL A 17 -7.07 -4.45 -3.23
N LEU A 18 -7.46 -5.49 -3.97
CA LEU A 18 -8.79 -5.66 -4.55
C LEU A 18 -9.48 -6.90 -3.96
N GLY A 19 -10.81 -6.91 -3.99
CA GLY A 19 -11.65 -8.02 -3.53
C GLY A 19 -12.94 -7.55 -2.86
N ASP A 20 -13.88 -8.47 -2.66
CA ASP A 20 -15.23 -8.16 -2.20
C ASP A 20 -15.29 -7.42 -0.87
N GLY A 21 -16.42 -6.77 -0.59
CA GLY A 21 -16.66 -6.18 0.73
C GLY A 21 -16.46 -7.24 1.82
N THR A 22 -15.96 -6.83 2.98
CA THR A 22 -15.75 -7.69 4.18
C THR A 22 -14.70 -8.80 4.04
N SER A 23 -13.97 -8.91 2.93
CA SER A 23 -12.91 -9.92 2.73
C SER A 23 -11.62 -9.69 3.55
N GLY A 24 -11.56 -8.66 4.38
CA GLY A 24 -10.41 -8.39 5.27
C GLY A 24 -9.31 -7.50 4.68
N LYS A 25 -9.49 -6.90 3.50
CA LYS A 25 -8.50 -6.02 2.84
C LYS A 25 -8.02 -4.88 3.74
N THR A 26 -8.96 -4.15 4.35
CA THR A 26 -8.68 -3.05 5.28
C THR A 26 -7.87 -3.51 6.48
N SER A 27 -8.18 -4.69 7.03
CA SER A 27 -7.43 -5.29 8.13
C SER A 27 -6.00 -5.65 7.72
N LEU A 28 -5.81 -6.19 6.52
CA LEU A 28 -4.48 -6.51 5.98
C LEU A 28 -3.66 -5.24 5.72
N ALA A 29 -4.25 -4.23 5.07
CA ALA A 29 -3.59 -2.96 4.79
C ALA A 29 -3.19 -2.22 6.08
N THR A 30 -4.09 -2.20 7.08
CA THR A 30 -3.84 -1.58 8.39
C THR A 30 -2.75 -2.33 9.15
N CYS A 31 -2.83 -3.66 9.23
CA CYS A 31 -1.80 -4.46 9.89
C CYS A 31 -0.43 -4.25 9.24
N PHE A 32 -0.38 -4.22 7.91
CA PHE A 32 0.86 -4.01 7.17
C PHE A 32 1.49 -2.64 7.46
N ALA A 33 0.68 -1.59 7.50
CA ALA A 33 1.18 -0.23 7.68
C ALA A 33 1.49 0.12 9.15
N GLN A 34 0.64 -0.34 10.07
CA GLN A 34 0.60 0.12 11.47
C GLN A 34 0.99 -0.96 12.48
N GLU A 35 1.29 -2.20 12.04
CA GLU A 35 1.63 -3.34 12.91
C GLU A 35 0.58 -3.64 13.99
N THR A 36 -0.67 -3.22 13.77
CA THR A 36 -1.78 -3.38 14.71
C THR A 36 -3.03 -3.89 13.99
N PHE A 37 -3.82 -4.67 14.71
CA PHE A 37 -5.15 -5.11 14.27
C PHE A 37 -6.21 -4.35 15.05
N GLY A 38 -6.96 -3.48 14.36
CA GLY A 38 -8.16 -2.86 14.92
C GLY A 38 -9.24 -3.91 15.17
N LYS A 39 -9.84 -3.92 16.36
CA LYS A 39 -10.95 -4.84 16.71
C LYS A 39 -12.29 -4.47 16.07
N GLN A 40 -12.42 -3.25 15.54
CA GLN A 40 -13.63 -2.80 14.85
C GLN A 40 -13.41 -2.78 13.34
N TYR A 41 -14.26 -3.51 12.62
CA TYR A 41 -14.35 -3.44 11.18
C TYR A 41 -15.01 -2.12 10.77
N LYS A 42 -14.30 -1.30 10.00
CA LYS A 42 -14.86 -0.16 9.27
C LYS A 42 -14.73 -0.46 7.78
N GLN A 43 -15.86 -0.46 7.08
CA GLN A 43 -15.87 -0.65 5.63
C GLN A 43 -15.23 0.56 4.94
N THR A 44 -14.28 0.31 4.04
CA THR A 44 -13.68 1.34 3.19
C THR A 44 -14.69 1.85 2.18
N ILE A 45 -15.01 3.15 2.24
CA ILE A 45 -15.87 3.82 1.27
C ILE A 45 -14.96 4.47 0.22
N GLY A 46 -15.07 4.04 -1.03
CA GLY A 46 -14.17 4.48 -2.10
C GLY A 46 -12.81 3.78 -2.01
N LEU A 47 -11.83 4.45 -1.40
CA LEU A 47 -10.46 3.96 -1.24
C LEU A 47 -9.81 4.57 0.02
N ASP A 48 -8.86 3.84 0.59
CA ASP A 48 -7.92 4.33 1.60
C ASP A 48 -6.48 4.10 1.14
N PHE A 49 -5.55 4.95 1.61
CA PHE A 49 -4.12 4.83 1.30
C PHE A 49 -3.30 4.69 2.58
N PHE A 50 -2.30 3.80 2.54
CA PHE A 50 -1.37 3.59 3.63
C PHE A 50 0.06 3.64 3.12
N LEU A 51 0.97 4.16 3.95
CA LEU A 51 2.40 4.25 3.62
C LEU A 51 3.21 3.45 4.63
N ARG A 52 4.12 2.63 4.13
CA ARG A 52 5.12 1.95 4.96
C ARG A 52 6.50 2.14 4.36
N ARG A 53 7.44 2.62 5.16
CA ARG A 53 8.86 2.68 4.78
C ARG A 53 9.56 1.45 5.31
N ILE A 54 10.36 0.81 4.46
CA ILE A 54 11.20 -0.33 4.82
C ILE A 54 12.59 -0.11 4.22
N THR A 55 13.61 -0.68 4.86
CA THR A 55 14.97 -0.73 4.33
C THR A 55 15.28 -2.18 3.96
N LEU A 56 15.60 -2.40 2.69
CA LEU A 56 15.99 -3.71 2.15
C LEU A 56 17.52 -3.89 2.22
N PRO A 57 18.04 -5.12 2.07
CA PRO A 57 19.48 -5.36 1.99
C PRO A 57 20.16 -4.47 0.94
N GLY A 58 21.37 -3.98 1.27
CA GLY A 58 22.09 -3.01 0.43
C GLY A 58 21.64 -1.56 0.62
N ASN A 59 21.13 -1.21 1.82
CA ASN A 59 20.70 0.16 2.19
C ASN A 59 19.65 0.78 1.25
N LEU A 60 18.85 -0.07 0.60
CA LEU A 60 17.81 0.37 -0.32
C LEU A 60 16.55 0.75 0.45
N ASN A 61 16.23 2.03 0.49
CA ASN A 61 15.02 2.53 1.13
C ASN A 61 13.83 2.42 0.17
N VAL A 62 12.77 1.74 0.62
CA VAL A 62 11.56 1.54 -0.18
C VAL A 62 10.35 2.07 0.59
N THR A 63 9.60 2.95 -0.07
CA THR A 63 8.27 3.38 0.37
C THR A 63 7.22 2.55 -0.35
N LEU A 64 6.50 1.75 0.42
CA LEU A 64 5.37 0.95 -0.04
C LEU A 64 4.09 1.75 0.15
N GLN A 65 3.36 1.95 -0.94
CA GLN A 65 2.05 2.60 -0.95
C GLN A 65 0.99 1.53 -1.11
N VAL A 66 0.21 1.27 -0.07
CA VAL A 66 -0.89 0.30 -0.11
C VAL A 66 -2.19 1.05 -0.34
N TRP A 67 -2.87 0.72 -1.43
CA TRP A 67 -4.16 1.27 -1.84
C TRP A 67 -5.24 0.23 -1.54
N ASP A 68 -5.97 0.42 -0.44
CA ASP A 68 -7.13 -0.42 -0.08
C ASP A 68 -8.36 0.10 -0.82
N ILE A 69 -8.88 -0.70 -1.75
CA ILE A 69 -10.05 -0.32 -2.53
C ILE A 69 -11.30 -0.93 -1.88
N GLY A 70 -12.26 -0.08 -1.55
CA GLY A 70 -13.52 -0.54 -1.00
C GLY A 70 -14.25 -1.47 -1.98
N GLY A 71 -14.82 -2.57 -1.47
CA GLY A 71 -15.39 -3.62 -2.31
C GLY A 71 -16.51 -3.14 -3.23
N GLN A 72 -17.31 -2.16 -2.79
CA GLN A 72 -18.34 -1.53 -3.62
C GLN A 72 -17.77 -0.76 -4.84
N THR A 73 -16.49 -0.41 -4.82
CA THR A 73 -15.85 0.43 -5.83
C THR A 73 -15.25 -0.39 -6.98
N ILE A 74 -15.16 -1.72 -6.84
CA ILE A 74 -14.50 -2.61 -7.83
C ILE A 74 -15.26 -2.64 -9.16
N GLY A 75 -16.59 -2.62 -9.13
CA GLY A 75 -17.40 -2.52 -10.36
C GLY A 75 -17.56 -1.09 -10.89
N GLY A 76 -16.89 -0.11 -10.28
CA GLY A 76 -17.09 1.31 -10.58
C GLY A 76 -16.16 1.84 -11.68
N LYS A 77 -16.57 2.93 -12.31
CA LYS A 77 -15.82 3.65 -13.38
C LYS A 77 -14.43 4.18 -12.97
N MET A 78 -14.08 4.08 -11.69
CA MET A 78 -12.82 4.59 -11.15
C MET A 78 -11.74 3.52 -10.98
N LEU A 79 -12.07 2.22 -11.15
CA LEU A 79 -11.11 1.13 -10.94
C LEU A 79 -9.83 1.31 -11.76
N ASP A 80 -9.97 1.65 -13.05
CA ASP A 80 -8.84 1.86 -13.96
C ASP A 80 -7.86 2.91 -13.44
N LYS A 81 -8.37 3.98 -12.81
CA LYS A 81 -7.54 5.03 -12.21
C LYS A 81 -6.81 4.54 -10.96
N TYR A 82 -7.42 3.65 -10.19
CA TYR A 82 -6.81 3.12 -8.97
C TYR A 82 -5.71 2.10 -9.26
N ILE A 83 -5.89 1.27 -10.28
CA ILE A 83 -4.87 0.28 -10.69
C ILE A 83 -3.76 0.88 -11.55
N TYR A 84 -3.99 2.05 -12.16
CA TYR A 84 -2.98 2.72 -12.99
C TYR A 84 -1.65 2.91 -12.23
N GLY A 85 -0.54 2.52 -12.86
CA GLY A 85 0.80 2.61 -12.28
C GLY A 85 1.14 1.54 -11.25
N ALA A 86 0.24 0.59 -10.97
CA ALA A 86 0.61 -0.64 -10.26
C ALA A 86 1.49 -1.50 -11.18
N GLN A 87 2.64 -1.92 -10.68
CA GLN A 87 3.55 -2.82 -11.40
C GLN A 87 3.10 -4.26 -11.14
N VAL A 88 2.98 -5.07 -12.21
CA VAL A 88 2.58 -6.50 -12.18
C VAL A 88 3.80 -7.39 -12.32
#